data_AF-A0A7J4UND9-F1
#
_entry.id   AF-A0A7J4UND9-F1
#
_cell.length_a   1.000
_cell.length_b   1.000
_cell.length_c   1.000
_cell.angle_alpha   90.00
_cell.angle_beta   90.00
_cell.angle_gamma   90.00
#
_symmetry.space_group_name_H-M   'P 1'
#
loop_
_entity.id
_entity.type
_entity.pdbx_description
1 polymer ?
#
loop_
_entity_poly.entity_id
_entity_poly.type
_entity_poly.pdbx_seq_one_letter_code
_entity_poly.pdbx_strand_id
1 'polypeptide(L)'
;MATWKPQLYTNEVTKMKTIQKLTALLVIALFVLTIVPMALAEDVDDSDDETEIEETEVEEEDRRKRPQFDRVKYKKRMKDARAEFKENRAKVREHVKMSKERLQEARMKFKEHKDSLLELRGKVTRCEGDDCTEKRRALRKGVNAHLEKITTVITNHLEKLENKVLDSNVENKDDMIAKIDELKADVASKAEEVASLTADTPKEDVRALLKEVKALWKDVRQTHKRITGALLNDKGGKLAGKHNGLLRSMEARIAAAAKRGHDTAALEEIKDRFEVHRDDVKAAHDAAKAAWKEEGDNDAWKAAQQEFREELKESKEILREFVAAFKDLRSDSDDVEEAEDTESESETTSEE
;
A
#
# COMPACT_ATOMS: atom_id res chain seq x y z
N MET A 1 -10.03 -32.78 58.07
CA MET A 1 -10.67 -32.65 56.74
C MET A 1 -10.11 -31.40 56.07
N ALA A 2 -9.11 -31.55 55.20
CA ALA A 2 -8.50 -30.43 54.48
C ALA A 2 -8.89 -30.53 53.00
N THR A 3 -9.66 -29.56 52.51
CA THR A 3 -10.10 -29.47 51.12
C THR A 3 -9.01 -28.82 50.29
N TRP A 4 -8.38 -29.61 49.42
CA TRP A 4 -7.43 -29.15 48.41
C TRP A 4 -8.20 -28.73 47.15
N LYS A 5 -8.09 -27.45 46.72
CA LYS A 5 -8.58 -26.99 45.41
C LYS A 5 -7.38 -26.79 44.48
N PRO A 6 -7.36 -27.39 43.27
CA PRO A 6 -6.30 -27.15 42.31
C PRO A 6 -6.60 -25.90 41.46
N GLN A 7 -5.72 -24.91 41.52
CA GLN A 7 -5.66 -23.80 40.54
C GLN A 7 -4.59 -24.14 39.48
N LEU A 8 -5.00 -24.73 38.37
CA LEU A 8 -4.20 -24.77 37.14
C LEU A 8 -5.16 -24.70 35.94
N TYR A 9 -4.82 -23.84 34.97
CA TYR A 9 -5.39 -23.65 33.61
C TYR A 9 -6.04 -22.29 33.31
N THR A 10 -5.23 -21.23 33.19
CA THR A 10 -5.65 -20.02 32.43
C THR A 10 -4.56 -19.38 31.56
N ASN A 11 -3.31 -19.85 31.58
CA ASN A 11 -2.19 -19.13 30.92
C ASN A 11 -1.85 -19.56 29.47
N GLU A 12 -2.47 -20.60 28.92
CA GLU A 12 -2.18 -21.04 27.53
C GLU A 12 -3.10 -20.41 26.47
N VAL A 13 -4.33 -20.04 26.84
CA VAL A 13 -5.34 -19.51 25.90
C VAL A 13 -4.98 -18.08 25.43
N THR A 14 -4.31 -17.29 26.28
CA THR A 14 -3.90 -15.92 25.96
C THR A 14 -2.71 -15.88 24.98
N LYS A 15 -1.76 -16.82 25.07
CA LYS A 15 -0.58 -16.87 24.18
C LYS A 15 -0.91 -17.28 22.74
N MET A 16 -1.92 -18.12 22.51
CA MET A 16 -2.37 -18.47 21.15
C MET A 16 -3.04 -17.30 20.43
N LYS A 17 -3.83 -16.47 21.15
CA LYS A 17 -4.46 -15.26 20.57
C LYS A 17 -3.41 -14.22 20.14
N THR A 18 -2.32 -14.05 20.87
CA THR A 18 -1.24 -13.10 20.50
C THR A 18 -0.42 -13.58 19.28
N ILE A 19 -0.21 -14.89 19.12
CA ILE A 19 0.55 -15.43 17.97
C ILE A 19 -0.28 -15.39 16.69
N GLN A 20 -1.61 -15.62 16.77
CA GLN A 20 -2.53 -15.41 15.64
C GLN A 20 -2.64 -13.93 15.24
N LYS A 21 -2.57 -12.99 16.20
CA LYS A 21 -2.52 -11.55 15.93
C LYS A 21 -1.18 -11.12 15.28
N LEU A 22 -0.06 -11.76 15.63
CA LEU A 22 1.27 -11.50 15.06
C LEU A 22 1.44 -12.02 13.62
N THR A 23 0.88 -13.19 13.28
CA THR A 23 0.87 -13.70 11.90
C THR A 23 -0.19 -13.01 11.02
N ALA A 24 -1.27 -12.48 11.61
CA ALA A 24 -2.17 -11.56 10.92
C ALA A 24 -1.48 -10.23 10.55
N LEU A 25 -0.67 -9.67 11.46
CA LEU A 25 0.10 -8.44 11.22
C LEU A 25 1.19 -8.57 10.14
N LEU A 26 1.90 -9.71 10.10
CA LEU A 26 2.95 -10.00 9.12
C LEU A 26 2.40 -10.10 7.69
N VAL A 27 1.13 -10.47 7.60
CA VAL A 27 0.38 -10.63 6.37
C VAL A 27 -0.35 -9.36 5.98
N ILE A 28 -0.84 -8.59 6.95
CA ILE A 28 -1.41 -7.25 6.73
C ILE A 28 -0.30 -6.27 6.31
N ALA A 29 0.95 -6.40 6.77
CA ALA A 29 2.08 -5.62 6.28
C ALA A 29 2.40 -5.93 4.80
N LEU A 30 2.33 -7.21 4.39
CA LEU A 30 2.40 -7.60 2.97
C LEU A 30 1.16 -7.15 2.17
N PHE A 31 -0.02 -7.09 2.80
CA PHE A 31 -1.27 -6.61 2.21
C PHE A 31 -1.26 -5.09 2.00
N VAL A 32 -0.71 -4.32 2.94
CA VAL A 32 -0.51 -2.87 2.82
C VAL A 32 0.49 -2.58 1.70
N LEU A 33 1.57 -3.36 1.55
CA LEU A 33 2.50 -3.25 0.42
C LEU A 33 1.90 -3.58 -0.96
N THR A 34 0.86 -4.42 -1.03
CA THR A 34 0.09 -4.69 -2.27
C THR A 34 -1.08 -3.73 -2.48
N ILE A 35 -1.49 -3.00 -1.45
CA ILE A 35 -2.57 -2.00 -1.48
C ILE A 35 -2.05 -0.59 -1.69
N VAL A 36 -0.75 -0.31 -1.55
CA VAL A 36 -0.23 1.03 -1.87
C VAL A 36 -0.43 1.41 -3.35
N PRO A 37 -0.32 0.50 -4.35
CA PRO A 37 -0.82 0.81 -5.69
C PRO A 37 -2.35 0.82 -5.76
N MET A 38 -3.06 0.17 -4.85
CA MET A 38 -4.51 -0.01 -4.93
C MET A 38 -5.33 1.12 -4.29
N ALA A 39 -4.76 1.88 -3.35
CA ALA A 39 -5.36 3.10 -2.79
C ALA A 39 -4.93 4.38 -3.55
N LEU A 40 -4.03 4.26 -4.53
CA LEU A 40 -3.47 5.37 -5.33
C LEU A 40 -3.52 5.14 -6.85
N ALA A 41 -3.88 3.95 -7.34
CA ALA A 41 -4.23 3.73 -8.75
C ALA A 41 -5.74 3.93 -9.01
N GLU A 42 -6.49 4.47 -8.05
CA GLU A 42 -7.65 5.28 -8.38
C GLU A 42 -7.16 6.73 -8.50
N ASP A 43 -7.00 7.17 -9.74
CA ASP A 43 -6.86 8.56 -10.19
C ASP A 43 -5.56 9.29 -9.79
N VAL A 44 -4.48 8.97 -10.51
CA VAL A 44 -3.41 9.93 -10.79
C VAL A 44 -3.21 9.95 -12.31
N ASP A 45 -3.68 11.03 -12.91
CA ASP A 45 -3.28 11.46 -14.26
C ASP A 45 -1.76 11.74 -14.20
N ASP A 46 -0.95 10.98 -14.94
CA ASP A 46 0.42 11.37 -15.26
C ASP A 46 0.34 12.47 -16.32
N SER A 47 0.15 13.70 -15.87
CA SER A 47 0.55 14.88 -16.62
C SER A 47 1.91 15.33 -16.08
N ASP A 48 2.97 14.69 -16.56
CA ASP A 48 4.30 15.29 -16.59
C ASP A 48 4.23 16.51 -17.51
N ASP A 49 4.18 17.69 -16.91
CA ASP A 49 4.73 18.92 -17.49
C ASP A 49 5.14 19.82 -16.31
N GLU A 50 6.22 19.43 -15.63
CA GLU A 50 6.98 20.36 -14.79
C GLU A 50 7.64 21.39 -15.72
N THR A 51 6.92 22.45 -16.05
CA THR A 51 7.56 23.71 -16.41
C THR A 51 7.84 24.45 -15.11
N GLU A 52 9.10 24.35 -14.68
CA GLU A 52 9.74 25.27 -13.76
C GLU A 52 9.53 26.69 -14.30
N ILE A 53 8.61 27.45 -13.69
CA ILE A 53 8.45 28.87 -13.99
C ILE A 53 9.54 29.59 -13.21
N GLU A 54 10.72 29.70 -13.82
CA GLU A 54 11.65 30.77 -13.47
C GLU A 54 10.95 32.09 -13.78
N GLU A 55 10.78 32.92 -12.75
CA GLU A 55 10.31 34.30 -12.87
C GLU A 55 11.31 35.09 -13.73
N THR A 56 11.12 35.05 -15.05
CA THR A 56 11.73 35.98 -15.98
C THR A 56 10.62 36.88 -16.51
N GLU A 57 10.78 38.18 -16.26
CA GLU A 57 9.99 39.24 -16.87
C GLU A 57 10.05 39.07 -18.40
N VAL A 58 8.95 38.63 -19.01
CA VAL A 58 8.80 38.56 -20.46
C VAL A 58 7.73 39.56 -20.89
N GLU A 59 8.19 40.54 -21.68
CA GLU A 59 7.40 41.55 -22.37
C GLU A 59 6.18 40.97 -23.09
N GLU A 60 5.12 41.77 -23.11
CA GLU A 60 3.81 41.51 -23.73
C GLU A 60 3.88 41.36 -25.26
N GLU A 61 4.47 40.30 -25.82
CA GLU A 61 4.34 40.09 -27.27
C GLU A 61 4.48 38.64 -27.76
N ASP A 62 3.82 37.64 -27.14
CA ASP A 62 3.65 36.34 -27.84
C ASP A 62 2.38 35.53 -27.47
N ARG A 63 1.21 36.20 -27.40
CA ARG A 63 -0.10 35.55 -27.15
C ARG A 63 -0.74 34.87 -28.38
N ARG A 64 -0.01 34.58 -29.45
CA ARG A 64 -0.59 34.02 -30.69
C ARG A 64 0.10 32.73 -31.15
N LYS A 65 -0.17 31.63 -30.43
CA LYS A 65 -0.27 30.24 -30.95
C LYS A 65 -0.68 29.29 -29.81
N ARG A 66 -1.95 29.36 -29.37
CA ARG A 66 -2.53 28.20 -28.64
C ARG A 66 -2.73 27.09 -29.68
N PRO A 67 -2.16 25.89 -29.52
CA PRO A 67 -2.42 24.79 -30.44
C PRO A 67 -3.93 24.53 -30.49
N GLN A 68 -4.51 24.46 -31.70
CA GLN A 68 -5.91 24.12 -31.87
C GLN A 68 -6.17 22.79 -31.16
N PHE A 69 -7.13 22.80 -30.24
CA PHE A 69 -7.54 21.63 -29.49
C PHE A 69 -8.23 20.66 -30.45
N ASP A 70 -7.49 19.68 -30.96
CA ASP A 70 -8.03 18.61 -31.78
C ASP A 70 -8.93 17.70 -30.93
N ARG A 71 -10.26 17.97 -30.99
CA ARG A 71 -11.29 17.20 -30.28
C ARG A 71 -11.21 15.71 -30.60
N VAL A 72 -10.80 15.33 -31.81
CA VAL A 72 -10.72 13.91 -32.23
C VAL A 72 -9.54 13.24 -31.54
N LYS A 73 -8.36 13.88 -31.55
CA LYS A 73 -7.18 13.39 -30.84
C LYS A 73 -7.40 13.31 -29.34
N TYR A 74 -8.09 14.30 -28.75
CA TYR A 74 -8.44 14.30 -27.33
C TYR A 74 -9.42 13.18 -26.96
N LYS A 75 -10.52 13.01 -27.71
CA LYS A 75 -11.48 11.91 -27.48
C LYS A 75 -10.81 10.54 -27.59
N LYS A 76 -9.91 10.35 -28.55
CA LYS A 76 -9.12 9.13 -28.70
C LYS A 76 -8.23 8.88 -27.48
N ARG A 77 -7.45 9.89 -27.04
CA ARG A 77 -6.62 9.79 -25.82
C ARG A 77 -7.44 9.44 -24.57
N MET A 78 -8.61 10.04 -24.38
CA MET A 78 -9.49 9.73 -23.24
C MET A 78 -10.05 8.31 -23.31
N LYS A 79 -10.37 7.81 -24.50
CA LYS A 79 -10.84 6.43 -24.70
C LYS A 79 -9.72 5.43 -24.42
N ASP A 80 -8.53 5.70 -24.93
CA ASP A 80 -7.34 4.86 -24.73
C ASP A 80 -6.95 4.84 -23.25
N ALA A 81 -6.90 6.00 -22.58
CA ALA A 81 -6.65 6.12 -21.15
C ALA A 81 -7.71 5.38 -20.30
N ARG A 82 -8.99 5.44 -20.68
CA ARG A 82 -10.06 4.69 -19.98
C ARG A 82 -9.93 3.19 -20.17
N ALA A 83 -9.51 2.74 -21.35
CA ALA A 83 -9.27 1.32 -21.64
C ALA A 83 -8.07 0.81 -20.83
N GLU A 84 -6.96 1.55 -20.86
CA GLU A 84 -5.76 1.28 -20.08
C GLU A 84 -6.06 1.25 -18.57
N PHE A 85 -6.83 2.22 -18.07
CA PHE A 85 -7.27 2.24 -16.68
C PHE A 85 -8.08 1.01 -16.30
N LYS A 86 -9.04 0.61 -17.15
CA LYS A 86 -9.87 -0.57 -16.91
C LYS A 86 -9.03 -1.85 -16.89
N GLU A 87 -8.06 -1.96 -17.80
CA GLU A 87 -7.12 -3.07 -17.86
C GLU A 87 -6.22 -3.10 -16.62
N ASN A 88 -5.61 -1.97 -16.25
CA ASN A 88 -4.77 -1.86 -15.07
C ASN A 88 -5.55 -2.19 -13.78
N ARG A 89 -6.79 -1.72 -13.67
CA ARG A 89 -7.68 -2.07 -12.54
C ARG A 89 -7.95 -3.57 -12.47
N ALA A 90 -8.18 -4.22 -13.61
CA ALA A 90 -8.39 -5.66 -13.68
C ALA A 90 -7.11 -6.43 -13.25
N LYS A 91 -5.95 -6.06 -13.80
CA LYS A 91 -4.64 -6.63 -13.42
C LYS A 91 -4.38 -6.46 -11.92
N VAL A 92 -4.66 -5.29 -11.35
CA VAL A 92 -4.48 -5.02 -9.92
C VAL A 92 -5.41 -5.86 -9.05
N ARG A 93 -6.69 -5.99 -9.43
CA ARG A 93 -7.65 -6.86 -8.73
C ARG A 93 -7.21 -8.31 -8.77
N GLU A 94 -6.74 -8.78 -9.92
CA GLU A 94 -6.21 -10.12 -10.09
C GLU A 94 -4.96 -10.33 -9.22
N HIS A 95 -3.99 -9.41 -9.27
CA HIS A 95 -2.80 -9.47 -8.42
C HIS A 95 -3.13 -9.54 -6.93
N VAL A 96 -4.14 -8.80 -6.46
CA VAL A 96 -4.57 -8.86 -5.06
C VAL A 96 -5.28 -10.17 -4.73
N LYS A 97 -6.11 -10.69 -5.64
CA LYS A 97 -6.72 -12.02 -5.47
C LYS A 97 -5.64 -13.10 -5.39
N MET A 98 -4.71 -13.13 -6.35
CA MET A 98 -3.57 -14.04 -6.37
C MET A 98 -2.71 -13.91 -5.11
N SER A 99 -2.50 -12.69 -4.61
CA SER A 99 -1.75 -12.45 -3.38
C SER A 99 -2.48 -12.99 -2.15
N LYS A 100 -3.81 -12.87 -2.07
CA LYS A 100 -4.64 -13.44 -0.99
C LYS A 100 -4.62 -14.98 -1.02
N GLU A 101 -4.67 -15.58 -2.21
CA GLU A 101 -4.61 -17.04 -2.39
C GLU A 101 -3.24 -17.57 -1.99
N ARG A 102 -2.15 -17.00 -2.53
CA ARG A 102 -0.76 -17.35 -2.15
C ARG A 102 -0.52 -17.22 -0.65
N LEU A 103 -1.12 -16.20 -0.04
CA LEU A 103 -1.06 -16.00 1.39
C LEU A 103 -1.79 -17.11 2.16
N GLN A 104 -2.99 -17.48 1.74
CA GLN A 104 -3.76 -18.53 2.37
C GLN A 104 -3.02 -19.88 2.26
N GLU A 105 -2.47 -20.18 1.09
CA GLU A 105 -1.61 -21.35 0.87
C GLU A 105 -0.38 -21.33 1.78
N ALA A 106 0.32 -20.20 1.89
CA ALA A 106 1.47 -20.05 2.77
C ALA A 106 1.09 -20.28 4.24
N ARG A 107 -0.09 -19.82 4.68
CA ARG A 107 -0.62 -20.08 6.02
C ARG A 107 -0.92 -21.55 6.26
N MET A 108 -1.49 -22.25 5.28
CA MET A 108 -1.75 -23.69 5.37
C MET A 108 -0.45 -24.47 5.46
N LYS A 109 0.49 -24.24 4.54
CA LYS A 109 1.83 -24.87 4.55
C LYS A 109 2.58 -24.61 5.86
N PHE A 110 2.53 -23.37 6.38
CA PHE A 110 3.14 -23.05 7.67
C PHE A 110 2.49 -23.83 8.82
N LYS A 111 1.15 -23.95 8.82
CA LYS A 111 0.43 -24.71 9.83
C LYS A 111 0.82 -26.19 9.79
N GLU A 112 0.87 -26.80 8.61
CA GLU A 112 1.30 -28.20 8.41
C GLU A 112 2.75 -28.43 8.88
N HIS A 113 3.68 -27.54 8.52
CA HIS A 113 5.06 -27.60 9.01
C HIS A 113 5.16 -27.42 10.52
N LYS A 114 4.33 -26.54 11.10
CA LYS A 114 4.28 -26.35 12.55
C LYS A 114 3.75 -27.59 13.26
N ASP A 115 2.67 -28.16 12.76
CA ASP A 115 2.01 -29.32 13.37
C ASP A 115 2.92 -30.55 13.29
N SER A 116 3.57 -30.80 12.14
CA SER A 116 4.59 -31.85 12.00
C SER A 116 5.78 -31.69 12.95
N LEU A 117 6.29 -30.46 13.15
CA LEU A 117 7.35 -30.20 14.13
C LEU A 117 6.89 -30.42 15.58
N LEU A 118 5.64 -30.09 15.90
CA LEU A 118 5.05 -30.34 17.22
C LEU A 118 4.87 -31.84 17.48
N GLU A 119 4.46 -32.61 16.46
CA GLU A 119 4.39 -34.07 16.54
C GLU A 119 5.78 -34.69 16.76
N LEU A 120 6.78 -34.28 15.97
CA LEU A 120 8.17 -34.72 16.14
C LEU A 120 8.69 -34.39 17.54
N ARG A 121 8.42 -33.18 18.05
CA ARG A 121 8.73 -32.79 19.42
C ARG A 121 8.04 -33.69 20.44
N GLY A 122 6.75 -34.00 20.25
CA GLY A 122 6.00 -34.89 21.13
C GLY A 122 6.51 -36.33 21.11
N LYS A 123 6.98 -36.82 19.95
CA LYS A 123 7.62 -38.13 19.81
C LYS A 123 8.98 -38.16 20.51
N VAL A 124 9.81 -37.13 20.35
CA VAL A 124 11.12 -37.00 21.02
C VAL A 124 10.98 -36.88 22.54
N THR A 125 9.97 -36.15 23.02
CA THR A 125 9.76 -35.94 24.47
C THR A 125 9.36 -37.23 25.20
N ARG A 126 8.69 -38.15 24.50
CA ARG A 126 8.22 -39.44 25.03
C ARG A 126 9.15 -40.61 24.69
N CYS A 127 10.32 -40.36 24.11
CA CYS A 127 11.20 -41.41 23.63
C CYS A 127 12.26 -41.77 24.68
N GLU A 128 12.31 -43.05 25.04
CA GLU A 128 13.33 -43.67 25.91
C GLU A 128 14.10 -44.73 25.09
N GLY A 129 15.40 -44.92 25.35
CA GLY A 129 16.27 -45.86 24.63
C GLY A 129 16.95 -45.33 23.35
N ASP A 130 17.58 -46.23 22.58
CA ASP A 130 18.47 -45.91 21.45
C ASP A 130 17.75 -45.23 20.25
N ASP A 131 16.47 -45.54 20.05
CA ASP A 131 15.56 -44.98 19.02
C ASP A 131 15.26 -43.47 19.24
N CYS A 132 15.72 -42.90 20.38
CA CYS A 132 15.60 -41.49 20.71
C CYS A 132 16.64 -40.62 19.99
N THR A 133 17.80 -41.18 19.68
CA THR A 133 18.90 -40.44 19.04
C THR A 133 18.55 -40.02 17.62
N GLU A 134 17.98 -40.92 16.82
CA GLU A 134 17.54 -40.66 15.45
C GLU A 134 16.41 -39.63 15.40
N LYS A 135 15.40 -39.75 16.26
CA LYS A 135 14.29 -38.78 16.34
C LYS A 135 14.77 -37.38 16.75
N ARG A 136 15.74 -37.29 17.67
CA ARG A 136 16.39 -36.01 18.05
C ARG A 136 17.18 -35.42 16.89
N ARG A 137 17.85 -36.26 16.09
CA ARG A 137 18.60 -35.85 14.90
C ARG A 137 17.65 -35.36 13.80
N ALA A 138 16.54 -36.06 13.56
CA ALA A 138 15.50 -35.65 12.61
C ALA A 138 14.85 -34.31 12.99
N LEU A 139 14.55 -34.12 14.29
CA LEU A 139 14.04 -32.83 14.79
C LEU A 139 15.05 -31.70 14.56
N ARG A 140 16.34 -31.94 14.83
CA ARG A 140 17.40 -30.95 14.57
C ARG A 140 17.51 -30.58 13.10
N LYS A 141 17.52 -31.56 12.19
CA LYS A 141 17.49 -31.31 10.73
C LYS A 141 16.31 -30.42 10.33
N GLY A 142 15.11 -30.71 10.85
CA GLY A 142 13.92 -29.90 10.58
C GLY A 142 14.02 -28.45 11.08
N VAL A 143 14.64 -28.24 12.25
CA VAL A 143 14.89 -26.89 12.79
C VAL A 143 15.95 -26.15 11.96
N ASN A 144 17.04 -26.79 11.58
CA ASN A 144 18.09 -26.18 10.75
C ASN A 144 17.52 -25.73 9.39
N ALA A 145 16.77 -26.60 8.71
CA ALA A 145 16.10 -26.27 7.46
C ALA A 145 15.08 -25.12 7.62
N HIS A 146 14.42 -25.01 8.78
CA HIS A 146 13.53 -23.89 9.05
C HIS A 146 14.29 -22.57 9.23
N LEU A 147 15.43 -22.59 9.94
CA LEU A 147 16.29 -21.42 10.11
C LEU A 147 16.82 -20.93 8.75
N GLU A 148 17.29 -21.84 7.90
CA GLU A 148 17.79 -21.53 6.55
C GLU A 148 16.70 -20.92 5.66
N LYS A 149 15.48 -21.45 5.76
CA LYS A 149 14.34 -20.89 5.05
C LYS A 149 13.97 -19.49 5.57
N ILE A 150 14.05 -19.27 6.89
CA ILE A 150 13.76 -17.95 7.45
C ILE A 150 14.80 -16.93 6.99
N THR A 151 16.10 -17.21 7.11
CA THR A 151 17.14 -16.25 6.71
C THR A 151 17.00 -15.88 5.23
N THR A 152 16.77 -16.87 4.36
CA THR A 152 16.48 -16.63 2.93
C THR A 152 15.25 -15.74 2.72
N VAL A 153 14.15 -15.97 3.44
CA VAL A 153 12.93 -15.14 3.33
C VAL A 153 13.20 -13.71 3.82
N ILE A 154 14.00 -13.54 4.88
CA ILE A 154 14.38 -12.21 5.39
C ILE A 154 15.22 -11.46 4.36
N THR A 155 16.25 -12.08 3.79
CA THR A 155 17.10 -11.47 2.76
C THR A 155 16.27 -10.96 1.58
N ASN A 156 15.43 -11.84 1.00
CA ASN A 156 14.55 -11.47 -0.11
C ASN A 156 13.56 -10.33 0.26
N HIS A 157 13.15 -10.24 1.52
CA HIS A 157 12.28 -9.17 1.98
C HIS A 157 13.02 -7.84 2.07
N LEU A 158 14.26 -7.84 2.58
CA LEU A 158 15.10 -6.65 2.68
C LEU A 158 15.49 -6.10 1.31
N GLU A 159 15.83 -6.94 0.34
CA GLU A 159 16.10 -6.53 -1.05
C GLU A 159 14.87 -5.86 -1.70
N LYS A 160 13.68 -6.45 -1.52
CA LYS A 160 12.44 -5.84 -2.01
C LYS A 160 12.11 -4.52 -1.32
N LEU A 161 12.51 -4.38 -0.06
CA LEU A 161 12.27 -3.15 0.70
C LEU A 161 13.24 -2.05 0.26
N GLU A 162 14.50 -2.38 0.05
CA GLU A 162 15.52 -1.50 -0.53
C GLU A 162 15.10 -0.97 -1.89
N ASN A 163 14.72 -1.84 -2.83
CA ASN A 163 14.29 -1.42 -4.16
C ASN A 163 13.15 -0.39 -4.09
N LYS A 164 12.19 -0.59 -3.18
CA LYS A 164 11.08 0.36 -2.99
C LYS A 164 11.53 1.71 -2.43
N VAL A 165 12.56 1.73 -1.60
CA VAL A 165 13.15 2.97 -1.09
C VAL A 165 13.93 3.67 -2.20
N LEU A 166 14.71 2.92 -2.99
CA LEU A 166 15.44 3.41 -4.15
C LEU A 166 14.52 4.04 -5.20
N ASP A 167 13.36 3.45 -5.45
CA ASP A 167 12.35 3.95 -6.40
C ASP A 167 11.52 5.13 -5.84
N SER A 168 11.81 5.61 -4.63
CA SER A 168 11.05 6.66 -3.95
C SER A 168 11.85 7.95 -3.74
N ASN A 169 11.12 9.04 -3.48
CA ASN A 169 11.64 10.38 -3.18
C ASN A 169 11.45 10.75 -1.70
N VAL A 170 11.53 9.77 -0.79
CA VAL A 170 11.39 10.02 0.66
C VAL A 170 12.58 10.81 1.20
N GLU A 171 12.32 11.74 2.13
CA GLU A 171 13.31 12.69 2.67
C GLU A 171 14.53 12.01 3.34
N ASN A 172 14.33 10.88 4.02
CA ASN A 172 15.39 10.15 4.76
C ASN A 172 15.80 8.85 4.04
N LYS A 173 15.93 8.90 2.72
CA LYS A 173 16.23 7.74 1.88
C LYS A 173 17.52 7.04 2.29
N ASP A 174 18.60 7.81 2.45
CA ASP A 174 19.93 7.26 2.73
C ASP A 174 19.99 6.56 4.09
N ASP A 175 19.36 7.14 5.11
CA ASP A 175 19.25 6.52 6.44
C ASP A 175 18.49 5.18 6.40
N MET A 176 17.41 5.11 5.60
CA MET A 176 16.63 3.88 5.43
C MET A 176 17.44 2.80 4.72
N ILE A 177 18.20 3.17 3.67
CA ILE A 177 19.07 2.26 2.94
C ILE A 177 20.18 1.75 3.85
N ALA A 178 20.87 2.64 4.56
CA ALA A 178 21.91 2.26 5.52
C ALA A 178 21.39 1.29 6.58
N LYS A 179 20.17 1.49 7.08
CA LYS A 179 19.57 0.56 8.04
C LYS A 179 19.20 -0.79 7.42
N ILE A 180 18.76 -0.81 6.16
CA ILE A 180 18.51 -2.06 5.44
C ILE A 180 19.82 -2.81 5.22
N ASP A 181 20.90 -2.13 4.85
CA ASP A 181 22.21 -2.75 4.61
C ASP A 181 22.82 -3.33 5.89
N GLU A 182 22.70 -2.63 7.02
CA GLU A 182 23.05 -3.17 8.33
C GLU A 182 22.29 -4.48 8.61
N LEU A 183 20.97 -4.48 8.41
CA LEU A 183 20.15 -5.68 8.62
C LEU A 183 20.48 -6.80 7.63
N LYS A 184 20.84 -6.49 6.39
CA LYS A 184 21.28 -7.48 5.41
C LYS A 184 22.59 -8.13 5.84
N ALA A 185 23.55 -7.33 6.32
CA ALA A 185 24.82 -7.83 6.84
C ALA A 185 24.61 -8.77 8.04
N ASP A 186 23.73 -8.38 8.99
CA ASP A 186 23.37 -9.22 10.13
C ASP A 186 22.70 -10.53 9.68
N VAL A 187 21.79 -10.47 8.72
CA VAL A 187 21.13 -11.67 8.17
C VAL A 187 22.12 -12.57 7.44
N ALA A 188 23.06 -12.00 6.68
CA ALA A 188 24.09 -12.75 5.98
C ALA A 188 25.01 -13.49 6.97
N SER A 189 25.49 -12.80 8.01
CA SER A 189 26.28 -13.40 9.08
C SER A 189 25.52 -14.56 9.76
N LYS A 190 24.24 -14.36 10.10
CA LYS A 190 23.43 -15.43 10.70
C LYS A 190 23.11 -16.55 9.72
N ALA A 191 23.00 -16.28 8.43
CA ALA A 191 22.80 -17.31 7.41
C ALA A 191 24.03 -18.24 7.29
N GLU A 192 25.25 -17.71 7.40
CA GLU A 192 26.48 -18.51 7.44
C GLU A 192 26.53 -19.40 8.68
N GLU A 193 26.21 -18.85 9.86
CA GLU A 193 26.11 -19.64 11.09
C GLU A 193 25.05 -20.75 10.96
N VAL A 194 23.90 -20.45 10.35
CA VAL A 194 22.84 -21.45 10.08
C VAL A 194 23.32 -22.53 9.12
N ALA A 195 24.05 -22.17 8.06
CA ALA A 195 24.59 -23.12 7.09
C ALA A 195 25.63 -24.07 7.69
N SER A 196 26.33 -23.64 8.75
CA SER A 196 27.27 -24.49 9.49
C SER A 196 26.58 -25.51 10.43
N LEU A 197 25.27 -25.38 10.67
CA LEU A 197 24.55 -26.28 11.56
C LEU A 197 24.40 -27.68 10.96
N THR A 198 24.94 -28.68 11.67
CA THR A 198 24.75 -30.09 11.35
C THR A 198 23.68 -30.73 12.23
N ALA A 199 23.33 -31.97 11.91
CA ALA A 199 22.36 -32.72 12.72
C ALA A 199 22.91 -33.12 14.11
N ASP A 200 24.23 -33.00 14.30
CA ASP A 200 24.92 -33.33 15.54
C ASP A 200 25.26 -32.08 16.36
N THR A 201 25.05 -30.87 15.82
CA THR A 201 25.26 -29.60 16.55
C THR A 201 24.53 -29.61 17.91
N PRO A 202 25.18 -29.10 18.98
CA PRO A 202 24.58 -29.01 20.30
C PRO A 202 23.25 -28.26 20.28
N LYS A 203 22.30 -28.77 21.06
CA LYS A 203 20.95 -28.22 21.13
C LYS A 203 20.93 -26.78 21.63
N GLU A 204 21.84 -26.41 22.52
CA GLU A 204 21.91 -25.05 23.07
C GLU A 204 22.37 -24.04 22.01
N ASP A 205 23.29 -24.42 21.12
CA ASP A 205 23.75 -23.57 20.02
C ASP A 205 22.61 -23.33 19.01
N VAL A 206 21.88 -24.39 18.63
CA VAL A 206 20.69 -24.26 17.76
C VAL A 206 19.63 -23.35 18.40
N ARG A 207 19.45 -23.42 19.72
CA ARG A 207 18.50 -22.57 20.45
C ARG A 207 18.97 -21.12 20.54
N ALA A 208 20.26 -20.88 20.73
CA ALA A 208 20.84 -19.55 20.74
C ALA A 208 20.63 -18.89 19.37
N LEU A 209 21.01 -19.57 18.29
CA LEU A 209 20.85 -19.06 16.93
C LEU A 209 19.38 -18.78 16.57
N LEU A 210 18.46 -19.66 17.00
CA LEU A 210 17.02 -19.42 16.83
C LEU A 210 16.53 -18.15 17.54
N LYS A 211 17.05 -17.85 18.74
CA LYS A 211 16.69 -16.61 19.47
C LYS A 211 17.21 -15.39 18.73
N GLU A 212 18.42 -15.45 18.21
CA GLU A 212 19.06 -14.36 17.47
C GLU A 212 18.35 -14.08 16.14
N VAL A 213 18.09 -15.10 15.33
CA VAL A 213 17.29 -14.97 14.09
C VAL A 213 15.89 -14.41 14.38
N LYS A 214 15.28 -14.78 15.51
CA LYS A 214 13.98 -14.24 15.92
C LYS A 214 14.06 -12.77 16.34
N ALA A 215 15.14 -12.35 17.01
CA ALA A 215 15.38 -10.96 17.36
C ALA A 215 15.58 -10.13 16.09
N LEU A 216 16.45 -10.59 15.19
CA LEU A 216 16.68 -9.98 13.88
C LEU A 216 15.39 -9.83 13.08
N TRP A 217 14.53 -10.86 13.08
CA TRP A 217 13.21 -10.77 12.44
C TRP A 217 12.29 -9.72 13.08
N LYS A 218 12.41 -9.45 14.38
CA LYS A 218 11.66 -8.37 15.03
C LYS A 218 12.15 -7.02 14.53
N ASP A 219 13.47 -6.85 14.40
CA ASP A 219 14.09 -5.58 13.99
C ASP A 219 13.83 -5.28 12.52
N VAL A 220 13.89 -6.30 11.65
CA VAL A 220 13.45 -6.22 10.24
C VAL A 220 12.00 -5.79 10.15
N ARG A 221 11.10 -6.35 10.97
CA ARG A 221 9.68 -5.95 10.96
C ARG A 221 9.46 -4.52 11.42
N GLN A 222 10.20 -4.06 12.43
CA GLN A 222 10.12 -2.69 12.91
C GLN A 222 10.62 -1.71 11.84
N THR A 223 11.74 -2.02 11.21
CA THR A 223 12.31 -1.24 10.10
C THR A 223 11.36 -1.21 8.90
N HIS A 224 10.82 -2.37 8.51
CA HIS A 224 9.81 -2.47 7.46
C HIS A 224 8.59 -1.58 7.72
N LYS A 225 8.08 -1.57 8.96
CA LYS A 225 6.95 -0.72 9.35
C LYS A 225 7.31 0.77 9.21
N ARG A 226 8.48 1.18 9.72
CA ARG A 226 8.96 2.56 9.63
C ARG A 226 9.06 3.01 8.17
N ILE A 227 9.77 2.24 7.34
CA ILE A 227 9.97 2.54 5.92
C ILE A 227 8.64 2.61 5.16
N THR A 228 7.75 1.63 5.37
CA THR A 228 6.44 1.62 4.71
C THR A 228 5.60 2.83 5.10
N GLY A 229 5.64 3.26 6.36
CA GLY A 229 4.95 4.46 6.80
C GLY A 229 5.51 5.74 6.17
N ALA A 230 6.84 5.84 6.03
CA ALA A 230 7.45 6.97 5.32
C ALA A 230 7.03 7.02 3.84
N LEU A 231 7.05 5.88 3.15
CA LEU A 231 6.60 5.77 1.76
C LEU A 231 5.12 6.14 1.60
N LEU A 232 4.27 5.75 2.55
CA LEU A 232 2.85 6.11 2.55
C LEU A 232 2.65 7.61 2.79
N ASN A 233 3.43 8.21 3.69
CA ASN A 233 3.34 9.63 3.99
C ASN A 233 3.82 10.51 2.82
N ASP A 234 4.89 10.13 2.12
CA ASP A 234 5.34 10.80 0.90
C ASP A 234 4.23 10.80 -0.15
N LYS A 235 3.64 9.63 -0.41
CA LYS A 235 2.54 9.49 -1.37
C LYS A 235 1.30 10.27 -0.96
N GLY A 236 0.94 10.24 0.32
CA GLY A 236 -0.16 11.04 0.86
C GLY A 236 0.06 12.53 0.64
N GLY A 237 1.31 13.01 0.80
CA GLY A 237 1.65 14.42 0.59
C GLY A 237 1.52 14.83 -0.86
N LYS A 238 1.98 13.98 -1.79
CA LYS A 238 1.77 14.20 -3.24
C LYS A 238 0.28 14.28 -3.60
N LEU A 239 -0.54 13.42 -3.01
CA LEU A 239 -1.99 13.41 -3.26
C LEU A 239 -2.70 14.62 -2.66
N ALA A 240 -2.37 15.00 -1.43
CA ALA A 240 -2.86 16.24 -0.82
C ALA A 240 -2.45 17.46 -1.66
N GLY A 241 -1.21 17.49 -2.16
CA GLY A 241 -0.71 18.53 -3.06
C GLY A 241 -1.53 18.67 -4.35
N LYS A 242 -2.00 17.57 -4.93
CA LYS A 242 -2.85 17.57 -6.15
C LYS A 242 -4.18 18.28 -5.97
N HIS A 243 -4.72 18.33 -4.75
CA HIS A 243 -5.99 19.03 -4.48
C HIS A 243 -5.88 20.53 -4.77
N ASN A 244 -4.70 21.14 -4.61
CA ASN A 244 -4.47 22.53 -5.02
C ASN A 244 -4.55 22.71 -6.55
N GLY A 245 -4.08 21.73 -7.32
CA GLY A 245 -4.22 21.74 -8.77
C GLY A 245 -5.68 21.59 -9.21
N LEU A 246 -6.43 20.73 -8.53
CA LEU A 246 -7.86 20.52 -8.78
C LEU A 246 -8.68 21.78 -8.46
N LEU A 247 -8.42 22.44 -7.34
CA LEU A 247 -9.08 23.69 -6.98
C LEU A 247 -8.84 24.78 -8.05
N ARG A 248 -7.58 24.98 -8.46
CA ARG A 248 -7.24 25.90 -9.57
C ARG A 248 -7.96 25.54 -10.87
N SER A 249 -8.10 24.25 -11.17
CA SER A 249 -8.86 23.80 -12.35
C SER A 249 -10.36 24.11 -12.22
N MET A 250 -10.96 23.97 -11.03
CA MET A 250 -12.36 24.34 -10.79
C MET A 250 -12.57 25.84 -11.00
N GLU A 251 -11.71 26.67 -10.43
CA GLU A 251 -11.73 28.13 -10.59
C GLU A 251 -11.62 28.55 -12.06
N ALA A 252 -10.68 27.95 -12.81
CA ALA A 252 -10.51 28.25 -14.23
C ALA A 252 -11.75 27.88 -15.06
N ARG A 253 -12.43 26.78 -14.71
CA ARG A 253 -13.68 26.34 -15.37
C ARG A 253 -14.86 27.24 -15.04
N ILE A 254 -15.01 27.63 -13.77
CA ILE A 254 -16.02 28.60 -13.32
C ILE A 254 -15.82 29.93 -14.04
N ALA A 255 -14.60 30.47 -14.05
CA ALA A 255 -14.29 31.73 -14.73
C ALA A 255 -14.57 31.66 -16.24
N ALA A 256 -14.34 30.50 -16.87
CA ALA A 256 -14.68 30.30 -18.29
C ALA A 256 -16.20 30.23 -18.53
N ALA A 257 -16.97 29.64 -17.61
CA ALA A 257 -18.43 29.60 -17.67
C ALA A 257 -19.05 30.99 -17.46
N ALA A 258 -18.58 31.73 -16.46
CA ALA A 258 -19.02 33.10 -16.17
C ALA A 258 -18.76 34.04 -17.37
N LYS A 259 -17.60 33.91 -18.04
CA LYS A 259 -17.29 34.67 -19.27
C LYS A 259 -18.24 34.39 -20.44
N ARG A 260 -18.91 33.24 -20.44
CA ARG A 260 -19.94 32.89 -21.44
C ARG A 260 -21.34 33.32 -21.01
N GLY A 261 -21.48 33.94 -19.83
CA GLY A 261 -22.75 34.43 -19.31
C GLY A 261 -23.58 33.37 -18.60
N HIS A 262 -23.01 32.21 -18.25
CA HIS A 262 -23.71 31.21 -17.44
C HIS A 262 -23.78 31.64 -15.97
N ASP A 263 -24.86 31.24 -15.30
CA ASP A 263 -24.97 31.34 -13.84
C ASP A 263 -24.02 30.32 -13.19
N THR A 264 -23.00 30.81 -12.48
CA THR A 264 -21.98 29.98 -11.83
C THR A 264 -22.25 29.72 -10.35
N ALA A 265 -23.36 30.19 -9.78
CA ALA A 265 -23.62 30.12 -8.33
C ALA A 265 -23.50 28.71 -7.75
N ALA A 266 -24.09 27.70 -8.42
CA ALA A 266 -24.01 26.31 -7.96
C ALA A 266 -22.59 25.73 -8.06
N LEU A 267 -21.81 26.13 -9.07
CA LEU A 267 -20.42 25.69 -9.21
C LEU A 267 -19.50 26.33 -8.17
N GLU A 268 -19.75 27.60 -7.84
CA GLU A 268 -19.06 28.33 -6.77
C GLU A 268 -19.32 27.68 -5.40
N GLU A 269 -20.55 27.30 -5.10
CA GLU A 269 -20.87 26.58 -3.85
C GLU A 269 -20.12 25.25 -3.75
N ILE A 270 -20.10 24.45 -4.83
CA ILE A 270 -19.36 23.17 -4.84
C ILE A 270 -17.85 23.40 -4.68
N LYS A 271 -17.32 24.46 -5.30
CA LYS A 271 -15.90 24.86 -5.19
C LYS A 271 -15.55 25.27 -3.76
N ASP A 272 -16.41 26.03 -3.09
CA ASP A 272 -16.19 26.44 -1.70
C ASP A 272 -16.17 25.23 -0.76
N ARG A 273 -17.07 24.25 -0.96
CA ARG A 273 -17.02 22.97 -0.21
C ARG A 273 -15.75 22.18 -0.50
N PHE A 274 -15.31 22.13 -1.76
CA PHE A 274 -14.06 21.47 -2.13
C PHE A 274 -12.84 22.15 -1.50
N GLU A 275 -12.86 23.48 -1.39
CA GLU A 275 -11.80 24.24 -0.74
C GLU A 275 -11.67 23.90 0.75
N VAL A 276 -12.79 23.81 1.46
CA VAL A 276 -12.81 23.33 2.86
C VAL A 276 -12.22 21.92 2.95
N HIS A 277 -12.69 20.99 2.11
CA HIS A 277 -12.18 19.62 2.14
C HIS A 277 -10.73 19.46 1.69
N ARG A 278 -10.20 20.34 0.84
CA ARG A 278 -8.76 20.38 0.56
C ARG A 278 -7.98 20.60 1.86
N ASP A 279 -8.44 21.51 2.72
CA ASP A 279 -7.78 21.74 4.00
C ASP A 279 -7.94 20.55 4.96
N ASP A 280 -9.11 19.91 4.98
CA ASP A 280 -9.34 18.72 5.79
C ASP A 280 -8.44 17.55 5.34
N VAL A 281 -8.32 17.30 4.03
CA VAL A 281 -7.41 16.30 3.45
C VAL A 281 -5.96 16.59 3.86
N LYS A 282 -5.55 17.87 3.83
CA LYS A 282 -4.20 18.29 4.24
C LYS A 282 -3.99 18.10 5.74
N ALA A 283 -4.95 18.51 6.57
CA ALA A 283 -4.89 18.36 8.02
C ALA A 283 -4.84 16.87 8.42
N ALA A 284 -5.65 16.03 7.79
CA ALA A 284 -5.65 14.58 8.00
C ALA A 284 -4.31 13.94 7.57
N HIS A 285 -3.72 14.40 6.46
CA HIS A 285 -2.37 13.98 6.05
C HIS A 285 -1.30 14.37 7.07
N ASP A 286 -1.31 15.62 7.53
CA ASP A 286 -0.36 16.13 8.52
C ASP A 286 -0.50 15.40 9.86
N ALA A 287 -1.74 15.10 10.29
CA ALA A 287 -2.03 14.28 11.46
C ALA A 287 -1.49 12.84 11.29
N ALA A 288 -1.69 12.21 10.13
CA ALA A 288 -1.14 10.88 9.85
C ALA A 288 0.40 10.88 9.82
N LYS A 289 1.02 11.94 9.29
CA LYS A 289 2.48 12.13 9.29
C LYS A 289 3.02 12.32 10.71
N ALA A 290 2.33 13.10 11.55
CA ALA A 290 2.70 13.33 12.94
C ALA A 290 2.59 12.03 13.76
N ALA A 291 1.45 11.33 13.67
CA ALA A 291 1.22 10.06 14.36
C ALA A 291 2.20 8.96 13.95
N TRP A 292 2.74 9.01 12.71
CA TRP A 292 3.79 8.09 12.27
C TRP A 292 5.15 8.39 12.91
N LYS A 293 5.50 9.68 13.09
CA LYS A 293 6.78 10.10 13.70
C LYS A 293 6.82 9.76 15.18
N GLU A 294 5.66 9.70 15.84
CA GLU A 294 5.57 9.32 17.24
C GLU A 294 5.78 7.80 17.42
N GLU A 295 6.90 7.43 18.04
CA GLU A 295 7.26 6.04 18.20
C GLU A 295 6.40 5.34 19.26
N GLY A 296 5.46 4.51 18.83
CA GLY A 296 4.76 3.57 19.72
C GLY A 296 3.27 3.41 19.46
N ASP A 297 2.61 4.42 18.90
CA ASP A 297 1.16 4.39 18.71
C ASP A 297 0.75 3.97 17.29
N ASN A 298 0.82 2.66 17.05
CA ASN A 298 0.40 2.08 15.79
C ASN A 298 -1.10 2.25 15.49
N ASP A 299 -1.92 2.40 16.52
CA ASP A 299 -3.37 2.42 16.34
C ASP A 299 -3.84 3.86 16.08
N ALA A 300 -3.22 4.87 16.70
CA ALA A 300 -3.38 6.26 16.30
C ALA A 300 -2.92 6.50 14.85
N TRP A 301 -1.75 5.97 14.45
CA TRP A 301 -1.29 6.09 13.06
C TRP A 301 -2.28 5.48 12.05
N LYS A 302 -2.87 4.31 12.38
CA LYS A 302 -3.90 3.69 11.52
C LYS A 302 -5.19 4.48 11.50
N ALA A 303 -5.62 5.03 12.64
CA ALA A 303 -6.82 5.84 12.72
C ALA A 303 -6.67 7.10 11.85
N ALA A 304 -5.55 7.80 11.97
CA ALA A 304 -5.24 8.97 11.14
C ALA A 304 -5.12 8.61 9.64
N GLN A 305 -4.54 7.45 9.30
CA GLN A 305 -4.52 6.96 7.92
C GLN A 305 -5.92 6.58 7.39
N GLN A 306 -6.82 6.12 8.24
CA GLN A 306 -8.20 5.83 7.85
C GLN A 306 -8.94 7.14 7.59
N GLU A 307 -8.82 8.12 8.48
CA GLU A 307 -9.40 9.45 8.34
C GLU A 307 -8.95 10.12 7.04
N PHE A 308 -7.64 10.15 6.76
CA PHE A 308 -7.11 10.65 5.49
C PHE A 308 -7.76 9.98 4.25
N ARG A 309 -8.07 8.69 4.32
CA ARG A 309 -8.73 7.98 3.21
C ARG A 309 -10.21 8.31 3.07
N GLU A 310 -10.91 8.54 4.16
CA GLU A 310 -12.31 8.98 4.10
C GLU A 310 -12.39 10.40 3.54
N GLU A 311 -11.50 11.31 3.95
CA GLU A 311 -11.43 12.67 3.40
C GLU A 311 -11.16 12.67 1.88
N LEU A 312 -10.25 11.81 1.42
CA LEU A 312 -9.99 11.63 -0.02
C LEU A 312 -11.21 11.10 -0.78
N LYS A 313 -12.01 10.25 -0.14
CA LYS A 313 -13.22 9.69 -0.74
C LYS A 313 -14.31 10.75 -0.85
N GLU A 314 -14.49 11.57 0.18
CA GLU A 314 -15.46 12.66 0.18
C GLU A 314 -15.09 13.75 -0.83
N SER A 315 -13.81 14.16 -0.86
CA SER A 315 -13.24 15.03 -1.90
C SER A 315 -13.55 14.53 -3.32
N LYS A 316 -13.47 13.21 -3.55
CA LYS A 316 -13.80 12.59 -4.84
C LYS A 316 -15.28 12.69 -5.19
N GLU A 317 -16.19 12.59 -4.23
CA GLU A 317 -17.62 12.80 -4.48
C GLU A 317 -17.90 14.27 -4.84
N ILE A 318 -17.30 15.24 -4.13
CA ILE A 318 -17.41 16.66 -4.46
C ILE A 318 -16.92 16.95 -5.89
N LEU A 319 -15.79 16.35 -6.31
CA LEU A 319 -15.28 16.49 -7.68
C LEU A 319 -16.23 15.92 -8.73
N ARG A 320 -16.91 14.80 -8.43
CA ARG A 320 -17.92 14.22 -9.34
C ARG A 320 -19.13 15.12 -9.46
N GLU A 321 -19.60 15.67 -8.35
CA GLU A 321 -20.68 16.65 -8.34
C GLU A 321 -20.33 17.88 -9.17
N PHE A 322 -19.12 18.43 -8.99
CA PHE A 322 -18.64 19.54 -9.79
C PHE A 322 -18.61 19.22 -11.29
N VAL A 323 -18.09 18.04 -11.66
CA VAL A 323 -18.03 17.63 -13.07
C VAL A 323 -19.42 17.42 -13.67
N ALA A 324 -20.36 16.87 -12.91
CA ALA A 324 -21.74 16.71 -13.33
C ALA A 324 -22.42 18.08 -13.54
N ALA A 325 -22.39 18.95 -12.54
CA ALA A 325 -22.96 20.29 -12.62
C ALA A 325 -22.34 21.13 -13.74
N PHE A 326 -21.01 21.03 -13.94
CA PHE A 326 -20.33 21.73 -15.02
C PHE A 326 -20.71 21.19 -16.40
N LYS A 327 -21.00 19.89 -16.51
CA LYS A 327 -21.45 19.27 -17.76
C LYS A 327 -22.88 19.72 -18.11
N ASP A 328 -23.78 19.72 -17.13
CA ASP A 328 -25.18 20.11 -17.31
C ASP A 328 -25.30 21.57 -17.75
N LEU A 329 -24.53 22.46 -17.11
CA LEU A 329 -24.43 23.87 -17.48
C LEU A 329 -23.88 24.09 -18.90
N ARG A 330 -23.15 23.11 -19.45
CA ARG A 330 -22.66 23.15 -20.83
C ARG A 330 -23.66 22.59 -21.83
N SER A 331 -24.44 21.57 -21.48
CA SER A 331 -25.52 21.07 -22.36
C SER A 331 -26.61 22.12 -22.53
N ASP A 332 -26.97 22.83 -21.45
CA ASP A 332 -27.99 23.90 -21.50
C ASP A 332 -27.56 25.11 -22.37
N SER A 333 -26.26 25.19 -22.71
CA SER A 333 -25.67 26.26 -23.54
C SER A 333 -25.55 25.91 -25.02
N ASP A 334 -25.54 24.61 -25.35
CA ASP A 334 -25.44 24.13 -26.73
C ASP A 334 -26.84 24.01 -27.39
N ASP A 335 -27.93 24.31 -26.66
CA ASP A 335 -29.33 24.33 -27.15
C ASP A 335 -29.75 25.61 -27.90
N VAL A 336 -28.78 26.49 -28.26
CA VAL A 336 -29.00 27.58 -29.25
C VAL A 336 -28.10 27.36 -30.47
N GLU A 337 -28.17 26.16 -31.03
CA GLU A 337 -28.25 25.81 -32.46
C GLU A 337 -28.01 24.29 -32.61
N GLU A 338 -28.92 23.48 -32.06
CA GLU A 338 -29.20 22.18 -32.69
C GLU A 338 -30.11 22.44 -33.91
N ALA A 339 -29.49 22.74 -35.04
CA ALA A 339 -30.05 22.34 -36.32
C ALA A 339 -29.50 20.95 -36.63
N GLU A 340 -30.31 19.95 -36.28
CA GLU A 340 -30.31 18.55 -36.74
C GLU A 340 -28.96 17.83 -36.89
N ASP A 341 -28.74 16.84 -36.03
CA ASP A 341 -28.61 15.47 -36.57
C ASP A 341 -29.12 14.46 -35.54
N THR A 342 -30.33 14.01 -35.82
CA THR A 342 -31.24 13.12 -35.10
C THR A 342 -30.63 11.82 -34.56
N GLU A 343 -31.15 11.42 -33.39
CA GLU A 343 -31.14 10.04 -32.90
C GLU A 343 -31.54 9.03 -33.99
N SER A 344 -30.82 7.90 -34.04
CA SER A 344 -31.42 6.62 -34.43
C SER A 344 -30.66 5.49 -33.73
N GLU A 345 -31.28 4.96 -32.66
CA GLU A 345 -31.12 3.56 -32.29
C GLU A 345 -31.70 2.68 -33.41
N SER A 346 -30.92 1.77 -33.99
CA SER A 346 -31.41 0.41 -34.28
C SER A 346 -30.29 -0.54 -34.72
N GLU A 347 -30.49 -1.79 -34.33
CA GLU A 347 -29.73 -3.01 -34.61
C GLU A 347 -29.39 -3.32 -36.07
N THR A 348 -28.37 -4.19 -36.18
CA THR A 348 -28.18 -5.31 -37.14
C THR A 348 -27.58 -5.14 -38.53
N THR A 349 -26.72 -6.14 -38.84
CA THR A 349 -26.35 -6.74 -40.15
C THR A 349 -25.51 -5.90 -41.11
N SER A 350 -24.58 -6.41 -41.92
CA SER A 350 -23.85 -7.68 -42.13
C SER A 350 -23.01 -7.45 -43.41
N GLU A 351 -21.85 -8.13 -43.55
CA GLU A 351 -21.05 -8.29 -44.79
C GLU A 351 -20.45 -6.99 -45.39
N GLU A 352 -19.21 -6.91 -45.87
CA GLU A 352 -18.16 -7.87 -46.27
C GLU A 352 -16.80 -7.59 -45.60
#